data_AF-A0A968JSJ7-F1
#
_entry.id   AF-A0A968JSJ7-F1
#
_cell.length_a   1.000
_cell.length_b   1.000
_cell.length_c   1.000
_cell.angle_alpha   90.00
_cell.angle_beta   90.00
_cell.angle_gamma   90.00
#
_symmetry.space_group_name_H-M   'P 1'
#
loop_
_entity.id
_entity.type
_entity.pdbx_description
1 polymer ?
#
loop_
_entity_poly.entity_id
_entity_poly.type
_entity_poly.pdbx_seq_one_letter_code
_entity_poly.pdbx_strand_id
1 'polypeptide(L)' 'MNDTPEEIRLIQHNIFMAMSPLERFKIGLQMAQDGMEMMKKGIIMEKGPLNEQDLKIEVIRRLRRHDPTLSWIDEIIGK' A
#
# COMPACT_ATOMS: atom_id res chain seq x y z
N MET A 1 7.12 14.04 6.37
CA MET A 1 8.35 13.40 5.83
C MET A 1 9.50 14.41 5.85
N ASN A 2 9.73 15.05 7.01
CA ASN A 2 10.75 16.09 7.18
C ASN A 2 11.93 15.60 8.03
N ASP A 3 11.93 14.33 8.43
CA ASP A 3 12.96 13.74 9.29
C ASP A 3 14.24 13.37 8.51
N THR A 4 14.14 13.30 7.18
CA THR A 4 15.29 13.07 6.31
C THR A 4 15.97 14.40 5.96
N PRO A 5 17.27 14.59 6.19
CA PRO A 5 18.00 15.77 5.74
C PRO A 5 17.92 15.98 4.22
N GLU A 6 17.94 17.24 3.76
CA GLU A 6 17.83 17.59 2.33
C GLU A 6 18.93 16.96 1.47
N GLU A 7 20.16 16.95 1.98
CA GLU A 7 21.30 16.32 1.30
C GLU A 7 21.05 14.82 1.02
N ILE A 8 20.42 14.11 1.96
CA ILE A 8 20.09 12.70 1.81
C ILE A 8 18.96 12.51 0.79
N ARG A 9 17.96 13.40 0.78
CA ARG A 9 16.91 13.37 -0.24
C ARG A 9 17.47 13.52 -1.65
N LEU A 10 18.40 14.46 -1.84
CA LEU A 10 19.06 14.68 -3.12
C LEU A 10 19.88 13.45 -3.57
N ILE A 11 20.61 12.83 -2.66
CA ILE A 11 21.35 11.59 -2.94
C ILE A 11 20.39 10.47 -3.36
N GLN A 12 19.31 10.25 -2.61
CA GLN A 12 18.31 9.22 -2.91
C GLN A 12 17.65 9.45 -4.27
N HIS A 13 17.29 10.70 -4.57
CA HIS A 13 16.73 11.08 -5.86
C HIS A 13 17.69 10.80 -7.01
N ASN A 14 18.96 11.19 -6.87
CA ASN A 14 19.96 10.98 -7.92
C ASN A 14 20.24 9.49 -8.17
N ILE A 15 20.29 8.68 -7.12
CA ILE A 15 20.42 7.22 -7.24
C ILE A 15 19.23 6.64 -8.02
N PHE A 16 18.01 7.05 -7.67
CA PHE A 16 16.80 6.58 -8.35
C PHE A 16 16.74 7.02 -9.82
N MET A 17 17.17 8.25 -10.11
CA MET A 17 17.16 8.79 -11.47
C MET A 17 18.27 8.21 -12.36
N ALA A 18 19.36 7.74 -11.77
CA ALA A 18 20.44 7.02 -12.48
C ALA A 18 20.01 5.62 -12.97
N MET A 19 18.97 5.03 -12.38
CA MET A 19 18.42 3.75 -12.83
C MET A 19 17.69 3.88 -14.18
N SER A 20 17.60 2.77 -14.91
CA SER A 20 16.78 2.72 -16.13
C SER A 20 15.28 2.84 -15.80
N PRO A 21 14.45 3.29 -16.76
CA PRO A 21 13.00 3.31 -16.59
C PRO A 21 12.40 1.95 -16.18
N LEU A 22 12.95 0.84 -16.70
CA LEU A 22 12.48 -0.50 -16.37
C LEU A 22 12.79 -0.88 -14.91
N GLU A 23 13.96 -0.54 -14.40
CA GLU A 23 14.33 -0.79 -13.01
C GLU A 23 13.46 0.03 -12.06
N ARG A 24 13.25 1.31 -12.36
CA ARG A 24 12.31 2.14 -11.60
C ARG A 24 10.90 1.57 -11.59
N PHE A 25 10.43 1.06 -12.73
CA PHE A 25 9.12 0.42 -12.81
C PHE A 25 9.03 -0.83 -11.93
N LYS A 26 10.05 -1.69 -11.95
CA LYS A 26 10.13 -2.88 -11.07
C LYS A 26 10.11 -2.50 -9.59
N ILE A 27 10.84 -1.46 -9.21
CA ILE A 27 10.82 -0.92 -7.84
C ILE A 27 9.41 -0.46 -7.47
N GLY A 28 8.74 0.29 -8.36
CA GLY A 28 7.36 0.72 -8.13
C GLY A 28 6.39 -0.45 -7.92
N LEU A 29 6.51 -1.52 -8.71
CA LEU A 29 5.73 -2.74 -8.51
C LEU A 29 5.99 -3.40 -7.15
N GLN A 30 7.27 -3.49 -6.76
CA GLN A 30 7.64 -4.06 -5.46
C GLN A 30 7.08 -3.21 -4.30
N MET A 31 7.20 -1.89 -4.38
CA MET A 31 6.65 -0.99 -3.36
C MET A 31 5.13 -1.14 -3.20
N ALA A 32 4.40 -1.33 -4.31
CA ALA A 32 2.96 -1.58 -4.26
C ALA A 32 2.63 -2.91 -3.58
N GLN A 33 3.41 -3.97 -3.86
CA GLN A 33 3.26 -5.27 -3.21
C GLN A 33 3.57 -5.19 -1.70
N ASP A 34 4.67 -4.55 -1.34
CA ASP A 34 5.07 -4.37 0.06
C ASP A 34 4.03 -3.55 0.83
N GLY A 35 3.49 -2.49 0.21
CA GLY A 35 2.40 -1.70 0.79
C GLY A 35 1.14 -2.52 1.04
N MET A 36 0.79 -3.43 0.13
CA MET A 36 -0.34 -4.35 0.31
C MET A 36 -0.09 -5.34 1.46
N GLU A 37 1.11 -5.90 1.57
CA GLU A 37 1.47 -6.82 2.65
C GLU A 37 1.51 -6.13 4.01
N MET A 38 2.03 -4.91 4.08
CA MET A 38 1.96 -4.09 5.29
C MET A 38 0.51 -3.82 5.70
N MET A 39 -0.37 -3.52 4.74
CA MET A 39 -1.79 -3.33 5.03
C MET A 39 -2.45 -4.58 5.61
N LYS A 40 -2.21 -5.76 5.00
CA LYS A 40 -2.71 -7.04 5.52
C LYS A 40 -2.22 -7.32 6.93
N LYS A 41 -0.93 -7.13 7.19
CA LYS A 41 -0.36 -7.29 8.54
C LYS A 41 -1.00 -6.34 9.54
N GLY A 42 -1.20 -5.07 9.17
CA GLY A 42 -1.88 -4.09 10.01
C GLY A 42 -3.32 -4.51 10.36
N ILE A 43 -4.06 -5.07 9.40
CA ILE A 43 -5.41 -5.62 9.64
C ILE A 43 -5.35 -6.79 10.62
N ILE A 44 -4.43 -7.74 10.43
CA ILE A 44 -4.29 -8.91 11.31
C ILE A 44 -3.90 -8.49 12.73
N MET A 45 -3.05 -7.47 12.88
CA MET A 45 -2.70 -6.92 14.19
C MET A 45 -3.89 -6.25 14.90
N GLU A 46 -4.78 -5.62 14.14
CA GLU A 46 -5.96 -4.91 14.66
C GLU A 46 -7.12 -5.86 14.99
N LYS A 47 -7.36 -6.87 14.15
CA LYS A 47 -8.54 -7.75 14.21
C LYS A 47 -8.26 -9.19 14.63
N GLY A 48 -6.99 -9.56 14.76
CA GLY A 48 -6.55 -10.93 14.97
C GLY A 48 -6.42 -11.73 13.65
N PRO A 49 -6.06 -13.01 13.74
CA PRO A 49 -5.94 -13.88 12.58
C PRO A 49 -7.28 -14.04 11.85
N LEU A 50 -7.27 -13.78 10.54
CA LEU A 50 -8.43 -13.94 9.65
C LEU A 50 -8.13 -15.04 8.64
N ASN A 51 -9.18 -15.72 8.16
CA ASN A 51 -9.04 -16.53 6.96
C ASN A 51 -8.83 -15.63 5.72
N GLU A 52 -8.46 -16.23 4.60
CA GLU A 52 -8.11 -15.47 3.39
C GLU A 52 -9.27 -14.62 2.86
N GLN A 53 -10.51 -15.11 2.95
CA GLN A 53 -11.69 -14.41 2.44
C GLN A 53 -12.03 -13.19 3.31
N ASP A 54 -12.00 -13.34 4.63
CA ASP A 54 -12.25 -12.26 5.57
C ASP A 54 -11.14 -11.20 5.49
N LEU A 55 -9.88 -11.62 5.31
CA LEU A 55 -8.77 -10.69 5.11
C LEU A 55 -8.96 -9.86 3.82
N LYS A 56 -9.41 -10.48 2.72
CA LYS A 56 -9.70 -9.76 1.46
C LYS A 56 -10.80 -8.72 1.67
N ILE A 57 -11.89 -9.09 2.34
CA ILE A 57 -12.98 -8.17 2.66
C ILE A 57 -12.46 -6.98 3.48
N GLU A 58 -11.62 -7.23 4.48
CA GLU A 58 -11.06 -6.16 5.32
C GLU A 58 -10.08 -5.25 4.57
N VAL A 59 -9.27 -5.79 3.67
CA VAL A 59 -8.42 -4.99 2.77
C VAL A 59 -9.29 -4.06 1.93
N ILE A 60 -10.35 -4.59 1.33
CA ILE A 60 -11.26 -3.81 0.50
C ILE A 60 -11.97 -2.71 1.33
N ARG A 61 -12.45 -3.03 2.53
CA ARG A 61 -13.03 -2.05 3.47
C ARG A 61 -12.02 -0.95 3.83
N ARG A 62 -10.74 -1.29 3.98
CA ARG A 62 -9.68 -0.30 4.28
C ARG A 62 -9.40 0.61 3.08
N LEU A 63 -9.35 0.07 1.87
CA LEU A 63 -9.20 0.88 0.64
C LEU A 63 -10.37 1.85 0.46
N ARG A 64 -11.61 1.38 0.64
CA ARG A 64 -12.82 2.23 0.59
C ARG A 64 -12.79 3.38 1.60
N ARG A 65 -12.23 3.19 2.80
CA ARG A 65 -12.09 4.28 3.79
C ARG A 65 -11.24 5.45 3.27
N HIS A 66 -10.31 5.18 2.35
CA HIS A 66 -9.43 6.19 1.76
C HIS A 66 -9.97 6.76 0.44
N ASP A 67 -10.97 6.12 -0.17
CA ASP A 67 -11.59 6.56 -1.43
C ASP A 67 -13.13 6.50 -1.35
N PRO A 68 -13.79 7.66 -1.13
CA PRO A 68 -15.24 7.75 -1.06
C PRO A 68 -15.97 7.33 -2.34
N THR A 69 -15.30 7.35 -3.50
CA THR A 69 -15.92 6.96 -4.79
C THR A 69 -16.19 5.45 -4.87
N LEU A 70 -15.59 4.68 -3.96
CA LEU A 70 -15.77 3.24 -3.84
C LEU A 70 -16.96 2.85 -2.95
N SER A 71 -17.96 3.71 -2.77
CA SER A 71 -19.13 3.43 -1.91
C SER A 71 -19.95 2.20 -2.34
N TRP A 72 -19.95 1.85 -3.63
CA TRP A 72 -20.60 0.65 -4.17
C TRP A 72 -20.09 -0.66 -3.56
N ILE A 73 -18.88 -0.65 -3.00
CA ILE A 73 -18.28 -1.78 -2.31
C ILE A 73 -19.10 -2.18 -1.07
N ASP A 74 -19.69 -1.21 -0.36
CA ASP A 74 -20.50 -1.49 0.83
C ASP A 74 -21.73 -2.33 0.47
N GLU A 75 -22.28 -2.18 -0.74
CA GLU A 75 -23.43 -2.95 -1.24
C GLU A 75 -23.06 -4.41 -1.57
N ILE A 76 -21.81 -4.67 -1.94
CA ILE A 76 -21.30 -6.00 -2.27
C ILE A 76 -20.87 -6.75 -1.02
N ILE A 77 -20.26 -6.05 -0.05
CA ILE A 77 -19.75 -6.64 1.19
C ILE A 77 -20.86 -6.77 2.26
N GLY A 78 -21.93 -5.98 2.17
CA GLY A 78 -23.07 -6.01 3.11
C GLY A 78 -24.06 -7.15 2.89
N LYS A 79 -23.81 -8.08 1.95
CA LYS A 79 -24.58 -9.30 1.70
C LYS A 79 -23.77 -10.53 2.09
#